data_AF-A0A1G7WPK9-F1
#
_entry.id   AF-A0A1G7WPK9-F1
#
_cell.length_a   1.000
_cell.length_b   1.000
_cell.length_c   1.000
_cell.angle_alpha   90.00
_cell.angle_beta   90.00
_cell.angle_gamma   90.00
#
_symmetry.space_group_name_H-M   'P 1'
#
loop_
_entity.id
_entity.type
_entity.pdbx_description
1 polymer ?
#
loop_
_entity_poly.entity_id
_entity_poly.type
_entity_poly.pdbx_seq_one_letter_code
_entity_poly.pdbx_strand_id
1 'polypeptide(L)'
;MSRLINKRRNIYLVAGLFLSILFSVLMFFEVVNVDRQLFDSVTSKKTLIISLIYITIFAPIIEEIAFRLNINTKNKWFIVVSFLVASGIIFLSFEIVLSSILFLAFVFSILFYFKSKKSYALDIQIIVTSIIFSLMHFSGDITTAINFLSLSLYFLYFVGAGLILAWLRINYKFYSNVIAHILINSIATIVTIFPSFDSETKTIDCDELQFFYSERHIFNNEGSSAFLKQDTLVLKNTNIIYMLDLYLKDEDVKSKYIQTNGLIFYDLKLPEFYDTSPQAFLDCLEEHELIKRKSSVQVDLDVL
;
A
#
# COMPACT_ATOMS: atom_id res chain seq x y z
N MET A 1 33.07 -4.82 -21.18
CA MET A 1 33.41 -3.44 -20.78
C MET A 1 32.86 -3.21 -19.38
N SER A 2 33.68 -3.36 -18.33
CA SER A 2 33.25 -3.13 -16.94
C SER A 2 33.07 -1.63 -16.72
N ARG A 3 31.86 -1.19 -16.39
CA ARG A 3 31.64 0.20 -15.93
C ARG A 3 32.30 0.34 -14.56
N LEU A 4 33.18 1.33 -14.43
CA LEU A 4 33.74 1.73 -13.15
C LEU A 4 32.59 2.25 -12.25
N ILE A 5 32.39 1.60 -11.12
CA ILE A 5 31.44 2.03 -10.08
C ILE A 5 31.86 3.42 -9.60
N ASN A 6 30.90 4.35 -9.51
CA ASN A 6 31.16 5.71 -9.04
C ASN A 6 31.26 5.74 -7.51
N LYS A 7 32.46 5.42 -6.99
CA LYS A 7 32.76 5.31 -5.55
C LYS A 7 32.32 6.53 -4.75
N ARG A 8 32.38 7.74 -5.32
CA ARG A 8 32.00 8.99 -4.62
C ARG A 8 30.54 8.97 -4.15
N ARG A 9 29.66 8.29 -4.88
CA ARG A 9 28.22 8.29 -4.61
C ARG A 9 27.75 7.11 -3.78
N ASN A 10 28.66 6.27 -3.29
CA ASN A 10 28.32 5.19 -2.35
C ASN A 10 27.68 5.71 -1.06
N ILE A 11 27.87 6.99 -0.73
CA ILE A 11 27.19 7.62 0.40
C ILE A 11 25.66 7.51 0.31
N TYR A 12 25.07 7.54 -0.89
CA TYR A 12 23.62 7.36 -1.07
C TYR A 12 23.16 5.95 -0.77
N LEU A 13 23.96 4.95 -1.16
CA LEU A 13 23.69 3.56 -0.81
C LEU A 13 23.82 3.35 0.71
N VAL A 14 24.89 3.87 1.32
CA VAL A 14 25.12 3.74 2.77
C VAL A 14 24.02 4.44 3.56
N ALA A 15 23.69 5.69 3.21
CA ALA A 15 22.60 6.44 3.86
C ALA A 15 21.25 5.76 3.64
N GLY A 16 20.95 5.31 2.43
CA GLY A 16 19.71 4.61 2.13
C GLY A 16 19.57 3.29 2.89
N LEU A 17 20.62 2.47 2.92
CA LEU A 17 20.65 1.24 3.71
C LEU A 17 20.49 1.52 5.20
N PHE A 18 21.17 2.55 5.72
CA PHE A 18 21.04 2.94 7.12
C PHE A 18 19.59 3.30 7.47
N LEU A 19 18.93 4.13 6.65
CA LEU A 19 17.53 4.52 6.88
C LEU A 19 16.57 3.33 6.77
N SER A 20 16.75 2.46 5.77
CA SER A 20 15.92 1.26 5.61
C SER A 20 16.11 0.25 6.74
N ILE A 21 17.35 0.01 7.18
CA ILE A 21 17.64 -0.88 8.32
C ILE A 21 17.08 -0.31 9.61
N LEU A 22 17.25 1.00 9.85
CA LEU A 22 16.68 1.67 11.02
C LEU A 22 15.16 1.47 11.07
N PHE A 23 14.47 1.69 9.95
CA PHE A 23 13.03 1.44 9.85
C PHE A 23 12.67 -0.02 10.17
N SER A 24 13.36 -0.99 9.56
CA SER A 24 13.11 -2.42 9.82
C SER A 24 13.36 -2.83 11.28
N VAL A 25 14.39 -2.27 11.93
CA VAL A 25 14.66 -2.51 13.35
C VAL A 25 13.55 -1.95 14.22
N LEU A 26 13.06 -0.74 13.93
CA LEU A 26 11.98 -0.11 14.70
C LEU A 26 10.63 -0.83 14.50
N MET A 27 10.35 -1.30 13.28
CA MET A 27 9.23 -2.19 12.99
C MET A 27 9.30 -3.50 13.80
N PHE A 28 10.50 -4.10 13.91
CA PHE A 28 10.70 -5.34 14.66
C PHE A 28 10.42 -5.18 16.16
N PHE A 29 10.67 -4.01 16.73
CA PHE A 29 10.35 -3.68 18.12
C PHE A 29 8.92 -3.13 18.30
N GLU A 30 8.05 -3.24 17.29
CA GLU A 30 6.66 -2.75 17.33
C GLU A 30 6.54 -1.26 17.68
N VAL A 31 7.62 -0.48 17.44
CA VAL A 31 7.61 0.98 17.61
C VAL A 31 6.82 1.64 16.49
N VAL A 32 6.70 0.95 15.35
CA VAL A 32 5.93 1.36 14.17
C VAL A 32 4.93 0.26 13.85
N ASN A 33 3.65 0.62 13.83
CA ASN A 33 2.57 -0.24 13.36
C ASN A 33 2.21 0.16 11.92
N VAL A 34 2.18 -0.83 11.02
CA VAL A 34 1.64 -0.66 9.66
C VAL A 34 0.16 -0.99 9.74
N ASP A 35 -0.70 0.03 9.58
CA ASP A 35 -2.12 -0.25 9.46
C ASP A 35 -2.39 -0.99 8.14
N ARG A 36 -3.20 -2.04 8.21
CA ARG A 36 -3.59 -2.88 7.07
C ARG A 36 -4.77 -2.30 6.27
N GLN A 37 -5.23 -1.10 6.62
CA GLN A 37 -6.30 -0.37 5.95
C GLN A 37 -6.22 -0.37 4.40
N LEU A 38 -5.01 -0.44 3.83
CA LEU A 38 -4.80 -0.57 2.38
C LEU A 38 -5.56 -1.75 1.76
N PHE A 39 -5.86 -2.80 2.53
CA PHE A 39 -6.56 -3.99 2.06
C PHE A 39 -8.03 -4.05 2.47
N ASP A 40 -8.55 -3.09 3.23
CA ASP A 40 -9.94 -3.10 3.70
C ASP A 40 -10.94 -2.97 2.54
N SER A 41 -10.51 -2.33 1.45
CA SER A 41 -11.29 -2.17 0.22
C SER A 41 -11.25 -3.40 -0.70
N VAL A 42 -10.43 -4.42 -0.37
CA VAL A 42 -10.30 -5.63 -1.18
C VAL A 42 -11.49 -6.55 -0.93
N THR A 43 -12.43 -6.53 -1.86
CA THR A 43 -13.65 -7.35 -1.80
C THR A 43 -13.57 -8.61 -2.65
N SER A 44 -12.54 -8.77 -3.49
CA SER A 44 -12.39 -9.95 -4.35
C SER A 44 -10.94 -10.30 -4.65
N LYS A 45 -10.67 -11.60 -4.85
CA LYS A 45 -9.36 -12.12 -5.30
C LYS A 45 -8.92 -11.48 -6.62
N LYS A 46 -9.85 -11.19 -7.54
CA LYS A 46 -9.55 -10.53 -8.82
C LYS A 46 -9.04 -9.10 -8.60
N THR A 47 -9.74 -8.31 -7.79
CA THR A 47 -9.33 -6.93 -7.47
C THR A 47 -7.97 -6.94 -6.77
N LEU A 48 -7.76 -7.86 -5.82
CA LEU A 48 -6.46 -8.01 -5.16
C LEU A 48 -5.34 -8.27 -6.17
N ILE A 49 -5.48 -9.28 -7.04
CA ILE A 49 -4.45 -9.61 -8.03
C ILE A 49 -4.14 -8.42 -8.94
N ILE A 50 -5.15 -7.68 -9.39
CA ILE A 50 -4.96 -6.47 -10.19
C ILE A 50 -4.16 -5.43 -9.41
N SER A 51 -4.54 -5.15 -8.16
CA SER A 51 -3.82 -4.21 -7.28
C SER A 51 -2.38 -4.66 -7.03
N LEU A 52 -2.13 -5.95 -6.81
CA LEU A 52 -0.79 -6.49 -6.62
C LEU A 52 0.08 -6.31 -7.86
N ILE A 53 -0.43 -6.64 -9.04
CA ILE A 53 0.28 -6.43 -10.30
C ILE A 53 0.58 -4.93 -10.49
N TYR A 54 -0.38 -4.06 -10.17
CA TYR A 54 -0.17 -2.62 -10.25
C TYR A 54 0.94 -2.14 -9.30
N ILE A 55 0.85 -2.44 -8.01
CA ILE A 55 1.78 -1.99 -6.96
C ILE A 55 3.19 -2.56 -7.14
N THR A 56 3.29 -3.81 -7.61
CA THR A 56 4.59 -4.50 -7.71
C THR A 56 5.26 -4.29 -9.07
N ILE A 57 4.51 -4.05 -10.15
CA ILE A 57 5.08 -3.95 -11.50
C ILE A 57 4.87 -2.56 -12.10
N PHE A 58 3.62 -2.15 -12.30
CA PHE A 58 3.32 -0.94 -13.08
C PHE A 58 3.71 0.34 -12.35
N ALA A 59 3.40 0.46 -11.06
CA ALA A 59 3.72 1.63 -10.25
C ALA A 59 5.26 1.87 -10.19
N PRO A 60 6.11 0.88 -9.84
CA PRO A 60 7.56 1.02 -9.90
C PRO A 60 8.08 1.48 -11.26
N ILE A 61 7.55 0.95 -12.36
CA ILE A 61 7.97 1.37 -13.71
C ILE A 61 7.65 2.85 -13.93
N ILE A 62 6.42 3.27 -13.61
CA ILE A 62 5.96 4.66 -13.79
C ILE A 62 6.77 5.61 -12.91
N GLU A 63 7.01 5.25 -11.65
CA GLU A 63 7.79 6.04 -10.70
C GLU A 63 9.26 6.18 -11.14
N GLU A 64 9.88 5.11 -11.63
CA GLU A 64 11.24 5.18 -12.15
C GLU A 64 11.32 6.03 -13.44
N ILE A 65 10.31 5.95 -14.30
CA ILE A 65 10.19 6.84 -15.46
C ILE A 65 10.08 8.30 -15.00
N ALA A 66 9.24 8.59 -14.02
CA ALA A 66 9.02 9.93 -13.50
C ALA A 66 10.29 10.52 -12.88
N PHE A 67 10.93 9.82 -11.96
CA PHE A 67 11.93 10.42 -11.08
C PHE A 67 13.39 10.10 -11.48
N ARG A 68 13.64 8.97 -12.15
CA ARG A 68 15.02 8.44 -12.34
C ARG A 68 15.44 8.37 -13.80
N LEU A 69 14.50 8.41 -14.75
CA LEU A 69 14.82 8.39 -16.18
C LEU A 69 15.65 9.62 -16.60
N ASN A 70 15.36 10.80 -16.02
CA ASN A 70 16.10 12.04 -16.25
C ASN A 70 17.53 12.05 -15.64
N ILE A 71 17.84 11.14 -14.72
CA ILE A 71 19.13 11.12 -14.02
C ILE A 71 20.23 10.59 -14.94
N ASN A 72 21.29 11.39 -15.12
CA ASN A 72 22.48 11.02 -15.88
C ASN A 72 22.20 10.53 -17.33
N THR A 73 21.10 10.99 -17.94
CA THR A 73 20.79 10.74 -19.35
C THR A 73 21.22 11.91 -20.23
N LYS A 74 21.67 11.61 -21.46
CA LYS A 74 21.92 12.63 -22.50
C LYS A 74 20.75 12.76 -23.49
N ASN A 75 19.79 11.84 -23.44
CA ASN A 75 18.67 11.82 -24.38
C ASN A 75 17.59 12.82 -23.93
N LYS A 76 17.38 13.88 -24.72
CA LYS A 76 16.38 14.93 -24.47
C LYS A 76 14.95 14.37 -24.36
N TRP A 77 14.61 13.37 -25.18
CA TRP A 77 13.29 12.75 -25.14
C TRP A 77 13.00 12.07 -23.80
N PHE A 78 14.00 11.41 -23.22
CA PHE A 78 13.87 10.76 -21.91
C PHE A 78 13.64 11.77 -20.78
N ILE A 79 14.23 12.95 -20.89
CA ILE A 79 14.02 14.05 -19.94
C ILE A 79 12.60 14.59 -20.07
N VAL A 80 12.11 14.79 -21.29
CA VAL A 80 10.73 15.26 -21.54
C VAL A 80 9.70 14.25 -21.03
N VAL A 81 9.88 12.95 -21.33
CA VAL A 81 8.98 11.90 -20.84
C VAL A 81 8.97 11.87 -19.30
N SER A 82 10.15 11.86 -18.68
CA SER A 82 10.28 11.91 -17.23
C SER A 82 9.60 13.13 -16.63
N PHE A 83 9.75 14.29 -17.27
CA PHE A 83 9.13 15.54 -16.85
C PHE A 83 7.60 15.48 -16.91
N LEU A 84 7.03 15.03 -18.03
CA LEU A 84 5.58 14.93 -18.20
C LEU A 84 4.96 13.94 -17.20
N VAL A 85 5.57 12.77 -17.05
CA VAL A 85 5.09 11.74 -16.12
C VAL A 85 5.20 12.22 -14.68
N ALA A 86 6.33 12.80 -14.26
CA ALA A 86 6.49 13.34 -12.91
C ALA A 86 5.51 14.48 -12.61
N SER A 87 5.27 15.37 -13.58
CA SER A 87 4.29 16.44 -13.43
C SER A 87 2.89 15.87 -13.20
N GLY A 88 2.47 14.91 -14.02
CA GLY A 88 1.18 14.23 -13.85
C GLY A 88 1.05 13.59 -12.48
N ILE A 89 2.06 12.84 -12.03
CA ILE A 89 2.03 12.19 -10.71
C ILE A 89 1.94 13.24 -9.58
N ILE A 90 2.77 14.28 -9.61
CA ILE A 90 2.78 15.30 -8.55
C ILE A 90 1.39 15.96 -8.44
N PHE A 91 0.82 16.45 -9.54
CA PHE A 91 -0.47 17.15 -9.52
C PHE A 91 -1.68 16.23 -9.24
N LEU A 92 -1.56 14.92 -9.49
CA LEU A 92 -2.59 13.96 -9.10
C LEU A 92 -2.48 13.50 -7.64
N SER A 93 -1.32 13.68 -7.00
CA SER A 93 -1.06 13.14 -5.66
C SER A 93 -1.21 14.18 -4.55
N PHE A 94 -1.10 15.48 -4.84
CA PHE A 94 -1.13 16.52 -3.80
C PHE A 94 -2.03 17.70 -4.13
N GLU A 95 -2.46 18.38 -3.08
CA GLU A 95 -3.11 19.68 -3.15
C GLU A 95 -2.32 20.69 -3.97
N ILE A 96 -3.05 21.62 -4.62
CA ILE A 96 -2.50 22.50 -5.65
C ILE A 96 -1.26 23.29 -5.19
N VAL A 97 -1.25 23.76 -3.93
CA VAL A 97 -0.14 24.53 -3.34
C VAL A 97 1.10 23.66 -3.18
N LEU A 98 0.97 22.49 -2.54
CA LEU A 98 2.08 21.57 -2.33
C LEU A 98 2.59 21.02 -3.68
N SER A 99 1.68 20.62 -4.56
CA SER A 99 1.97 20.22 -5.94
C SER A 99 2.82 21.25 -6.68
N SER A 100 2.47 22.53 -6.57
CA SER A 100 3.21 23.62 -7.21
C SER A 100 4.62 23.77 -6.65
N ILE A 101 4.80 23.68 -5.33
CA ILE A 101 6.12 23.75 -4.68
C ILE A 101 7.00 22.58 -5.11
N LEU A 102 6.48 21.35 -5.08
CA LEU A 102 7.23 20.14 -5.47
C LEU A 102 7.58 20.17 -6.97
N PHE A 103 6.64 20.59 -7.81
CA PHE A 103 6.86 20.77 -9.24
C PHE A 103 7.98 21.78 -9.51
N LEU A 104 7.95 22.95 -8.85
CA LEU A 104 9.02 23.94 -8.98
C LEU A 104 10.36 23.38 -8.52
N ALA A 105 10.42 22.73 -7.34
CA ALA A 105 11.65 22.11 -6.85
C ALA A 105 12.22 21.09 -7.85
N PHE A 106 11.35 20.26 -8.44
CA PHE A 106 11.72 19.30 -9.47
C PHE A 106 12.28 19.98 -10.72
N VAL A 107 11.56 20.97 -11.27
CA VAL A 107 11.99 21.77 -12.43
C VAL A 107 13.34 22.42 -12.17
N PHE A 108 13.49 23.11 -11.03
CA PHE A 108 14.74 23.76 -10.66
C PHE A 108 15.89 22.77 -10.55
N SER A 109 15.67 21.59 -9.97
CA SER A 109 16.71 20.56 -9.86
C SER A 109 17.23 20.09 -11.23
N ILE A 110 16.31 19.89 -12.19
CA ILE A 110 16.62 19.47 -13.56
C ILE A 110 17.39 20.59 -14.28
N LEU A 111 16.86 21.81 -14.27
CA LEU A 111 17.48 22.96 -14.93
C LEU A 111 18.87 23.26 -14.34
N PHE A 112 19.00 23.16 -13.02
CA PHE A 112 20.26 23.37 -12.32
C PHE A 112 21.32 22.34 -12.72
N TYR A 113 20.94 21.06 -12.80
CA TYR A 113 21.82 19.99 -13.28
C TYR A 113 22.34 20.27 -14.71
N PHE A 114 21.45 20.63 -15.63
CA PHE A 114 21.84 20.93 -17.02
C PHE A 114 22.72 22.17 -17.15
N LYS A 115 22.43 23.23 -16.38
CA LYS A 115 23.17 24.49 -16.46
C LYS A 115 24.55 24.39 -15.80
N SER A 116 24.62 23.79 -14.62
CA SER A 116 25.84 23.77 -13.80
C SER A 116 26.89 22.81 -14.34
N LYS A 117 26.48 21.62 -14.83
CA LYS A 117 27.38 20.51 -15.18
C LYS A 117 28.35 20.09 -14.07
N LYS A 118 28.14 20.54 -12.83
CA LYS A 118 28.96 20.19 -11.66
C LYS A 118 28.41 18.94 -10.98
N SER A 119 29.29 18.17 -10.32
CA SER A 119 28.88 16.95 -9.61
C SER A 119 27.78 17.20 -8.57
N TYR A 120 27.86 18.32 -7.83
CA TYR A 120 26.92 18.63 -6.76
C TYR A 120 25.51 18.95 -7.28
N ALA A 121 25.35 19.33 -8.55
CA ALA A 121 24.03 19.59 -9.12
C ALA A 121 23.24 18.29 -9.32
N LEU A 122 23.93 17.20 -9.68
CA LEU A 122 23.34 15.86 -9.71
C LEU A 122 23.01 15.37 -8.30
N ASP A 123 23.87 15.71 -7.34
CA ASP A 123 23.67 15.36 -5.94
C ASP A 123 22.39 16.02 -5.38
N ILE A 124 22.11 17.29 -5.74
CA ILE A 124 20.85 17.98 -5.42
C ILE A 124 19.65 17.29 -6.10
N GLN A 125 19.76 16.94 -7.38
CA GLN A 125 18.68 16.27 -8.12
C GLN A 125 18.31 14.92 -7.49
N ILE A 126 19.29 14.15 -7.02
CA ILE A 126 19.07 12.88 -6.32
C ILE A 126 18.30 13.11 -5.01
N ILE A 127 18.70 14.11 -4.22
CA ILE A 127 18.05 14.43 -2.95
C ILE A 127 16.62 14.89 -3.18
N VAL A 128 16.40 15.84 -4.11
CA VAL A 128 15.08 16.37 -4.43
C VAL A 128 14.14 15.26 -4.91
N THR A 129 14.59 14.41 -5.84
CA THR A 129 13.73 13.32 -6.35
C THR A 129 13.45 12.25 -5.30
N SER A 130 14.37 12.00 -4.36
CA SER A 130 14.14 11.07 -3.24
C SER A 130 13.15 11.63 -2.21
N ILE A 131 13.20 12.94 -1.94
CA ILE A 131 12.22 13.61 -1.08
C ILE A 131 10.84 13.61 -1.72
N ILE A 132 10.71 13.99 -3.00
CA ILE A 132 9.41 13.97 -3.71
C ILE A 132 8.85 12.53 -3.74
N PHE A 133 9.69 11.55 -4.07
CA PHE A 133 9.32 10.14 -4.04
C PHE A 133 8.80 9.73 -2.66
N SER A 134 9.46 10.14 -1.59
CA SER A 134 9.01 9.86 -0.23
C SER A 134 7.68 10.52 0.11
N LEU A 135 7.48 11.78 -0.29
CA LEU A 135 6.23 12.49 -0.04
C LEU A 135 5.06 11.87 -0.83
N MET A 136 5.29 11.28 -2.00
CA MET A 136 4.19 10.64 -2.75
C MET A 136 3.64 9.42 -2.03
N HIS A 137 4.46 8.78 -1.22
CA HIS A 137 4.01 7.68 -0.37
C HIS A 137 3.35 8.21 0.92
N PHE A 138 3.16 9.54 1.07
CA PHE A 138 2.38 10.12 2.17
C PHE A 138 0.92 10.36 1.78
N SER A 139 0.65 10.75 0.52
CA SER A 139 -0.69 11.18 0.11
C SER A 139 -1.76 10.09 0.21
N GLY A 140 -1.36 8.81 0.30
CA GLY A 140 -2.25 7.68 0.59
C GLY A 140 -2.18 7.15 2.04
N ASP A 141 -1.12 7.46 2.79
CA ASP A 141 -0.79 6.82 4.09
C ASP A 141 -0.91 7.76 5.30
N ILE A 142 -1.26 9.04 5.12
CA ILE A 142 -1.56 9.93 6.25
C ILE A 142 -2.72 9.37 7.11
N THR A 143 -3.64 8.61 6.51
CA THR A 143 -4.72 7.92 7.23
C THR A 143 -4.26 6.64 7.95
N THR A 144 -3.11 6.06 7.57
CA THR A 144 -2.61 4.79 8.11
C THR A 144 -1.58 4.97 9.23
N ALA A 145 -0.93 6.14 9.32
CA ALA A 145 0.00 6.44 10.40
C ALA A 145 -0.74 6.86 11.69
N ILE A 146 -0.77 5.97 12.68
CA ILE A 146 -1.40 6.18 13.99
C ILE A 146 -0.80 7.38 14.75
N ASN A 147 0.47 7.70 14.50
CA ASN A 147 1.16 8.82 15.15
C ASN A 147 2.25 9.46 14.27
N PHE A 148 2.69 10.66 14.65
CA PHE A 148 3.71 11.43 13.94
C PHE A 148 5.09 10.75 13.87
N LEU A 149 5.43 9.92 14.86
CA LEU A 149 6.70 9.18 14.88
C LEU A 149 6.71 8.12 13.77
N SER A 150 5.66 7.29 13.68
CA SER A 150 5.49 6.32 12.61
C SER A 150 5.54 7.00 11.25
N LEU A 151 4.80 8.10 11.08
CA LEU A 151 4.82 8.89 9.85
C LEU A 151 6.24 9.35 9.47
N SER A 152 6.97 9.92 10.42
CA SER A 152 8.36 10.37 10.21
C SER A 152 9.30 9.22 9.83
N LEU A 153 9.10 8.04 10.41
CA LEU A 153 9.91 6.86 10.11
C LEU A 153 9.60 6.29 8.72
N TYR A 154 8.33 6.29 8.31
CA TYR A 154 7.94 5.97 6.93
C TYR A 154 8.55 6.93 5.91
N PHE A 155 8.55 8.24 6.19
CA PHE A 155 9.26 9.21 5.36
C PHE A 155 10.72 8.82 5.17
N LEU A 156 11.42 8.59 6.28
CA LEU A 156 12.84 8.26 6.24
C LEU A 156 13.11 6.95 5.49
N TYR A 157 12.23 5.95 5.62
CA TYR A 157 12.29 4.73 4.84
C TYR A 157 12.21 4.99 3.34
N PHE A 158 11.20 5.73 2.86
CA PHE A 158 11.04 6.00 1.44
C PHE A 158 12.11 6.95 0.89
N VAL A 159 12.60 7.91 1.67
CA VAL A 159 13.81 8.67 1.33
C VAL A 159 14.99 7.71 1.14
N GLY A 160 15.19 6.78 2.06
CA GLY A 160 16.25 5.77 1.98
C GLY A 160 16.15 4.90 0.73
N ALA A 161 14.95 4.38 0.43
CA ALA A 161 14.68 3.63 -0.79
C ALA A 161 14.95 4.46 -2.05
N GLY A 162 14.51 5.73 -2.06
CA GLY A 162 14.77 6.67 -3.16
C GLY A 162 16.26 6.89 -3.42
N LEU A 163 17.08 6.98 -2.36
CA LEU A 163 18.53 7.11 -2.45
C LEU A 163 19.20 5.83 -3.00
N ILE A 164 18.75 4.64 -2.58
CA ILE A 164 19.23 3.35 -3.10
C ILE A 164 18.93 3.24 -4.60
N LEU A 165 17.70 3.55 -5.01
CA LEU A 165 17.28 3.52 -6.41
C LEU A 165 18.04 4.56 -7.26
N ALA A 166 18.27 5.76 -6.73
CA ALA A 166 19.12 6.75 -7.40
C ALA A 166 20.57 6.25 -7.56
N TRP A 167 21.15 5.62 -6.54
CA TRP A 167 22.48 5.01 -6.62
C TRP A 167 22.53 3.91 -7.69
N LEU A 168 21.51 3.04 -7.74
CA LEU A 168 21.38 1.99 -8.75
C LEU A 168 21.31 2.60 -10.15
N ARG A 169 20.49 3.64 -10.34
CA ARG A 169 20.35 4.33 -11.63
C ARG A 169 21.67 4.93 -12.14
N ILE A 170 22.53 5.42 -11.24
CA ILE A 170 23.81 6.04 -11.57
C ILE A 170 24.85 5.01 -11.97
N ASN A 171 24.89 3.87 -11.28
CA ASN A 171 25.91 2.84 -11.48
C ASN A 171 25.51 1.80 -12.53
N TYR A 172 24.20 1.55 -12.71
CA TYR A 172 23.66 0.53 -13.61
C TYR A 172 22.81 1.16 -14.73
N LYS A 173 22.15 0.30 -15.51
CA LYS A 173 21.23 0.74 -16.57
C LYS A 173 19.84 0.96 -15.98
N PHE A 174 19.02 1.76 -16.66
CA PHE A 174 17.66 2.10 -16.22
C PHE A 174 16.82 0.85 -15.92
N TYR A 175 16.83 -0.16 -16.79
CA TYR A 175 16.07 -1.40 -16.57
C TYR A 175 16.50 -2.17 -15.31
N SER A 176 17.79 -2.15 -14.94
CA SER A 176 18.27 -2.84 -13.74
C SER A 176 17.71 -2.19 -12.47
N ASN A 177 17.60 -0.87 -12.49
CA ASN A 177 17.01 -0.10 -11.40
C ASN A 177 15.49 -0.33 -11.31
N VAL A 178 14.77 -0.38 -12.45
CA VAL A 178 13.36 -0.75 -12.49
C VAL A 178 13.12 -2.14 -11.90
N ILE A 179 13.93 -3.14 -12.31
CA ILE A 179 13.82 -4.50 -11.76
C ILE A 179 14.07 -4.51 -10.25
N ALA A 180 15.07 -3.78 -9.77
CA ALA A 180 15.33 -3.67 -8.33
C ALA A 180 14.15 -3.07 -7.58
N HIS A 181 13.51 -2.02 -8.11
CA HIS A 181 12.33 -1.42 -7.51
C HIS A 181 11.15 -2.41 -7.47
N ILE A 182 10.88 -3.11 -8.59
CA ILE A 182 9.87 -4.19 -8.64
C ILE A 182 10.13 -5.25 -7.57
N LEU A 183 11.37 -5.68 -7.40
CA LEU A 183 11.73 -6.68 -6.39
C LEU A 183 11.51 -6.15 -4.96
N ILE A 184 11.90 -4.90 -4.68
CA ILE A 184 11.67 -4.27 -3.37
C ILE A 184 10.18 -4.23 -3.06
N ASN A 185 9.34 -3.74 -3.97
CA ASN A 185 7.89 -3.67 -3.77
C ASN A 185 7.27 -5.07 -3.66
N SER A 186 7.74 -6.04 -4.44
CA SER A 186 7.27 -7.42 -4.37
C SER A 186 7.57 -8.05 -3.01
N ILE A 187 8.80 -7.88 -2.49
CA ILE A 187 9.18 -8.39 -1.18
C ILE A 187 8.34 -7.73 -0.08
N ALA A 188 8.23 -6.39 -0.10
CA ALA A 188 7.40 -5.67 0.86
C ALA A 188 5.95 -6.15 0.84
N THR A 189 5.38 -6.32 -0.35
CA THR A 189 4.00 -6.80 -0.54
C THR A 189 3.80 -8.22 0.00
N ILE A 190 4.74 -9.13 -0.27
CA ILE A 190 4.70 -10.51 0.26
C ILE A 190 4.75 -10.51 1.79
N VAL A 191 5.67 -9.73 2.37
CA VAL A 191 5.82 -9.62 3.83
C VAL A 191 4.55 -9.06 4.48
N THR A 192 3.85 -8.13 3.83
CA THR A 192 2.60 -7.57 4.38
C THR A 192 1.41 -8.54 4.30
N ILE A 193 1.33 -9.38 3.27
CA ILE A 193 0.15 -10.23 3.03
C ILE A 193 0.21 -11.55 3.79
N PHE A 194 1.37 -12.22 3.79
CA PHE A 194 1.48 -13.62 4.22
C PHE A 194 1.42 -13.91 5.75
N PRO A 195 1.87 -13.06 6.67
CA PRO A 195 1.93 -13.40 8.11
C PRO A 195 0.59 -13.47 8.86
N SER A 196 -0.55 -13.41 8.18
CA SER A 196 -1.78 -12.83 8.75
C SER A 196 -2.87 -13.80 9.19
N PHE A 197 -2.64 -15.12 9.28
CA PHE A 197 -3.76 -16.07 9.31
C PHE A 197 -3.70 -17.04 10.47
N ASP A 198 -4.80 -17.11 11.22
CA ASP A 198 -5.07 -18.15 12.19
C ASP A 198 -6.10 -19.13 11.65
N SER A 199 -5.65 -20.32 11.26
CA SER A 199 -6.55 -21.36 10.74
C SER A 199 -7.38 -22.06 11.81
N GLU A 200 -7.16 -21.73 13.09
CA GLU A 200 -7.94 -22.30 14.19
C GLU A 200 -9.41 -21.88 14.08
N THR A 201 -10.30 -22.79 14.46
CA THR A 201 -11.73 -22.48 14.55
C THR A 201 -11.97 -21.75 15.85
N LYS A 202 -12.47 -20.53 15.73
CA LYS A 202 -12.87 -19.65 16.83
C LYS A 202 -14.39 -19.75 17.00
N THR A 203 -14.82 -19.64 18.26
CA THR A 203 -16.24 -19.53 18.63
C THR A 203 -16.48 -18.12 19.14
N ILE A 204 -17.53 -17.48 18.65
CA ILE A 204 -18.01 -16.20 19.13
C ILE A 204 -19.37 -16.41 19.78
N ASP A 205 -19.50 -15.90 21.01
CA ASP A 205 -20.71 -15.92 21.81
C ASP A 205 -21.18 -14.47 22.04
N CYS A 206 -22.37 -14.14 21.56
CA CYS A 206 -23.00 -12.82 21.66
C CYS A 206 -24.43 -12.97 22.19
N ASP A 207 -24.64 -12.79 23.49
CA ASP A 207 -25.92 -12.95 24.18
C ASP A 207 -26.68 -14.24 23.79
N GLU A 208 -27.62 -14.17 22.85
CA GLU A 208 -28.46 -15.28 22.38
C GLU A 208 -27.91 -15.94 21.08
N LEU A 209 -26.78 -15.47 20.57
CA LEU A 209 -26.17 -15.89 19.32
C LEU A 209 -24.82 -16.57 19.56
N GLN A 210 -24.62 -17.75 18.97
CA GLN A 210 -23.32 -18.41 18.92
C GLN A 210 -22.99 -18.76 17.48
N PHE A 211 -21.79 -18.41 17.00
CA PHE A 211 -21.31 -18.87 15.69
C PHE A 211 -19.84 -19.25 15.71
N PHE A 212 -19.45 -20.06 14.72
CA PHE A 212 -18.10 -20.57 14.58
C PHE A 212 -17.49 -20.03 13.31
N TYR A 213 -16.23 -19.61 13.36
CA TYR A 213 -15.50 -19.23 12.17
C TYR A 213 -14.05 -19.70 12.18
N SER A 214 -13.48 -19.89 11.01
CA SER A 214 -12.02 -20.06 10.84
C SER A 214 -11.54 -19.21 9.68
N GLU A 215 -10.37 -18.60 9.83
CA GLU A 215 -9.79 -17.74 8.81
C GLU A 215 -9.12 -18.58 7.72
N ARG A 216 -9.27 -18.13 6.48
CA ARG A 216 -8.69 -18.69 5.27
C ARG A 216 -7.97 -17.60 4.50
N HIS A 217 -6.86 -17.95 3.88
CA HIS A 217 -6.18 -17.03 3.00
C HIS A 217 -7.03 -16.77 1.74
N ILE A 218 -7.15 -15.52 1.29
CA ILE A 218 -7.79 -15.17 0.00
C ILE A 218 -7.24 -15.91 -1.23
N PHE A 219 -6.02 -16.46 -1.16
CA PHE A 219 -5.44 -17.28 -2.22
C PHE A 219 -5.80 -18.77 -2.13
N ASN A 220 -6.58 -19.18 -1.13
CA ASN A 220 -7.14 -20.53 -1.08
C ASN A 220 -7.90 -20.81 -2.39
N ASN A 221 -7.67 -21.98 -2.97
CA ASN A 221 -8.22 -22.39 -4.24
C ASN A 221 -9.54 -23.17 -4.10
N GLU A 222 -10.00 -23.40 -2.87
CA GLU A 222 -11.32 -23.96 -2.61
C GLU A 222 -12.42 -23.03 -3.14
N GLY A 223 -13.46 -23.60 -3.75
CA GLY A 223 -14.60 -22.81 -4.22
C GLY A 223 -15.37 -22.19 -3.06
N SER A 224 -15.76 -20.92 -3.18
CA SER A 224 -16.69 -20.31 -2.25
C SER A 224 -18.04 -21.01 -2.33
N SER A 225 -18.62 -21.38 -1.19
CA SER A 225 -19.94 -22.02 -1.15
C SER A 225 -20.76 -21.55 0.03
N ALA A 226 -22.07 -21.51 -0.16
CA ALA A 226 -23.06 -21.18 0.85
C ALA A 226 -24.18 -22.23 0.77
N PHE A 227 -24.49 -22.88 1.89
CA PHE A 227 -25.59 -23.84 1.94
C PHE A 227 -26.19 -23.93 3.35
N LEU A 228 -27.47 -24.28 3.40
CA LEU A 228 -28.19 -24.49 4.66
C LEU A 228 -28.23 -25.99 4.99
N LYS A 229 -27.90 -26.36 6.23
CA LYS A 229 -27.99 -27.74 6.73
C LYS A 229 -28.66 -27.76 8.10
N GLN A 230 -29.88 -28.31 8.18
CA GLN A 230 -30.58 -28.54 9.45
C GLN A 230 -30.59 -27.27 10.34
N ASP A 231 -30.96 -26.13 9.75
CA ASP A 231 -30.99 -24.79 10.39
C ASP A 231 -29.62 -24.15 10.70
N THR A 232 -28.52 -24.75 10.23
CA THR A 232 -27.21 -24.10 10.24
C THR A 232 -26.88 -23.54 8.87
N LEU A 233 -26.66 -22.23 8.77
CA LEU A 233 -26.04 -21.63 7.59
C LEU A 233 -24.55 -21.94 7.62
N VAL A 234 -24.07 -22.64 6.60
CA VAL A 234 -22.66 -22.99 6.43
C VAL A 234 -22.11 -22.23 5.22
N LEU A 235 -21.05 -21.48 5.48
CA LEU A 235 -20.31 -20.71 4.51
C LEU A 235 -18.88 -21.20 4.49
N LYS A 236 -18.33 -21.34 3.28
CA LYS A 236 -16.94 -21.75 3.11
C LYS A 236 -16.22 -20.81 2.19
N ASN A 237 -15.00 -20.47 2.56
CA ASN A 237 -14.06 -19.67 1.80
C ASN A 237 -14.72 -18.41 1.21
N THR A 238 -15.43 -17.64 2.04
CA THR A 238 -16.21 -16.47 1.60
C THR A 238 -15.79 -15.19 2.31
N ASN A 239 -16.06 -14.05 1.69
CA ASN A 239 -15.94 -12.75 2.34
C ASN A 239 -17.20 -12.48 3.19
N ILE A 240 -17.02 -11.93 4.41
CA ILE A 240 -18.12 -11.66 5.35
C ILE A 240 -19.14 -10.68 4.76
N ILE A 241 -18.71 -9.69 3.99
CA ILE A 241 -19.64 -8.74 3.34
C ILE A 241 -20.48 -9.44 2.28
N TYR A 242 -19.91 -10.38 1.52
CA TYR A 242 -20.69 -11.19 0.58
C TYR A 242 -21.70 -12.10 1.30
N MET A 243 -21.32 -12.65 2.46
CA MET A 243 -22.26 -13.38 3.32
C MET A 243 -23.42 -12.47 3.74
N LEU A 244 -23.14 -11.29 4.27
CA LEU A 244 -24.16 -10.39 4.79
C LEU A 244 -25.12 -9.93 3.68
N ASP A 245 -24.61 -9.72 2.47
CA ASP A 245 -25.41 -9.42 1.27
C ASP A 245 -26.41 -10.55 0.95
N LEU A 246 -25.99 -11.81 1.06
CA LEU A 246 -26.86 -12.97 0.88
C LEU A 246 -27.86 -13.15 2.02
N TYR A 247 -27.44 -12.88 3.26
CA TYR A 247 -28.25 -13.07 4.46
C TYR A 247 -29.35 -12.02 4.59
N LEU A 248 -28.98 -10.75 4.49
CA LEU A 248 -29.85 -9.63 4.81
C LEU A 248 -30.83 -9.32 3.67
N LYS A 249 -30.52 -9.77 2.44
CA LYS A 249 -31.26 -9.41 1.20
C LYS A 249 -31.51 -7.90 1.07
N ASP A 250 -30.69 -7.11 1.75
CA ASP A 250 -30.70 -5.66 1.75
C ASP A 250 -29.61 -5.21 0.79
N GLU A 251 -29.98 -4.49 -0.27
CA GLU A 251 -29.05 -3.99 -1.30
C GLU A 251 -27.99 -3.04 -0.72
N ASP A 252 -28.15 -2.59 0.53
CA ASP A 252 -27.37 -1.51 1.14
C ASP A 252 -26.24 -1.98 2.08
N VAL A 253 -26.10 -3.28 2.35
CA VAL A 253 -25.09 -3.80 3.30
C VAL A 253 -23.67 -3.50 2.84
N LYS A 254 -23.38 -3.72 1.55
CA LYS A 254 -22.10 -3.41 0.92
C LYS A 254 -21.80 -1.92 0.92
N SER A 255 -22.82 -1.06 0.99
CA SER A 255 -22.63 0.39 1.06
C SER A 255 -22.28 0.82 2.49
N LYS A 256 -22.80 0.12 3.51
CA LYS A 256 -22.67 0.47 4.93
C LYS A 256 -21.47 -0.16 5.64
N TYR A 257 -21.03 -1.34 5.24
CA TYR A 257 -20.01 -2.11 5.98
C TYR A 257 -18.82 -2.52 5.10
N ILE A 258 -17.68 -2.73 5.74
CA ILE A 258 -16.47 -3.35 5.17
C ILE A 258 -15.93 -4.40 6.13
N GLN A 259 -15.26 -5.40 5.57
CA GLN A 259 -14.55 -6.39 6.35
C GLN A 259 -13.25 -5.78 6.89
N THR A 260 -12.96 -5.97 8.17
CA THR A 260 -11.79 -5.36 8.82
C THR A 260 -10.46 -5.88 8.28
N ASN A 261 -10.44 -7.09 7.69
CA ASN A 261 -9.26 -7.62 7.02
C ASN A 261 -9.63 -8.22 5.66
N GLY A 262 -9.55 -7.43 4.58
CA GLY A 262 -9.92 -7.86 3.22
C GLY A 262 -9.04 -8.97 2.60
N LEU A 263 -7.95 -9.38 3.27
CA LEU A 263 -7.10 -10.50 2.83
C LEU A 263 -7.55 -11.86 3.38
N ILE A 264 -8.52 -11.86 4.28
CA ILE A 264 -9.06 -13.07 4.92
C ILE A 264 -10.41 -13.44 4.30
N PHE A 265 -10.56 -14.72 3.97
CA PHE A 265 -11.85 -15.34 3.76
C PHE A 265 -12.21 -16.17 4.99
N TYR A 266 -13.49 -16.47 5.15
CA TYR A 266 -14.00 -17.14 6.34
C TYR A 266 -14.73 -18.41 5.95
N ASP A 267 -14.47 -19.49 6.70
CA ASP A 267 -15.44 -20.55 6.85
C ASP A 267 -16.28 -20.21 8.07
N LEU A 268 -17.59 -20.03 7.91
CA LEU A 268 -18.48 -19.61 8.99
C LEU A 268 -19.64 -20.61 9.12
N LYS A 269 -20.02 -20.92 10.35
CA LYS A 269 -21.21 -21.71 10.68
C LYS A 269 -22.05 -20.92 11.65
N LEU A 270 -23.27 -20.62 11.24
CA LEU A 270 -24.29 -19.92 12.01
C LEU A 270 -25.46 -20.89 12.28
N PRO A 271 -25.48 -21.57 13.44
CA PRO A 271 -26.62 -22.34 13.92
C PRO A 271 -27.85 -21.45 14.14
N GLU A 272 -29.03 -22.06 14.25
CA GLU A 272 -30.29 -21.38 14.59
C GLU A 272 -30.56 -20.16 13.70
N PHE A 273 -30.27 -20.34 12.40
CA PHE A 273 -30.21 -19.26 11.43
C PHE A 273 -31.54 -18.51 11.29
N TYR A 274 -32.66 -19.22 11.36
CA TYR A 274 -33.98 -18.60 11.24
C TYR A 274 -34.41 -17.82 12.47
N ASP A 275 -33.86 -18.16 13.64
CA ASP A 275 -34.18 -17.51 14.92
C ASP A 275 -33.23 -16.33 15.21
N THR A 276 -32.14 -16.22 14.45
CA THR A 276 -31.17 -15.13 14.57
C THR A 276 -31.70 -13.83 13.95
N SER A 277 -31.70 -12.76 14.74
CA SER A 277 -31.98 -11.41 14.24
C SER A 277 -30.83 -10.90 13.36
N PRO A 278 -31.11 -10.45 12.12
CA PRO A 278 -30.19 -9.72 11.25
C PRO A 278 -29.30 -8.68 11.93
N GLN A 279 -29.90 -7.84 12.79
CA GLN A 279 -29.19 -6.75 13.45
C GLN A 279 -28.28 -7.28 14.57
N ALA A 280 -28.75 -8.26 15.34
CA ALA A 280 -27.94 -8.88 16.39
C ALA A 280 -26.68 -9.55 15.81
N PHE A 281 -26.79 -10.18 14.64
CA PHE A 281 -25.61 -10.74 13.96
C PHE A 281 -24.65 -9.66 13.48
N LEU A 282 -25.15 -8.56 12.90
CA LEU A 282 -24.30 -7.42 12.50
C LEU A 282 -23.57 -6.81 13.69
N ASP A 283 -24.28 -6.56 14.79
CA ASP A 283 -23.71 -5.97 16.00
C ASP A 283 -22.64 -6.89 16.59
N CYS A 284 -22.89 -8.20 16.61
CA CYS A 284 -21.94 -9.21 17.07
C CYS A 284 -20.66 -9.26 16.20
N LEU A 285 -20.79 -9.16 14.87
CA LEU A 285 -19.65 -9.09 13.95
C LEU A 285 -18.84 -7.80 14.11
N GLU A 286 -19.51 -6.67 14.40
CA GLU A 286 -18.89 -5.37 14.64
C GLU A 286 -18.16 -5.34 15.99
N GLU A 287 -18.76 -5.89 17.05
CA GLU A 287 -18.15 -6.04 18.38
C GLU A 287 -16.86 -6.86 18.34
N HIS A 288 -16.82 -7.91 17.54
CA HIS A 288 -15.65 -8.78 17.37
C HIS A 288 -14.69 -8.31 16.26
N GLU A 289 -14.84 -7.08 15.79
CA GLU A 289 -13.99 -6.45 14.77
C GLU A 289 -13.86 -7.23 13.46
N LEU A 290 -14.85 -8.08 13.11
CA LEU A 290 -14.86 -8.81 11.84
C LEU A 290 -15.37 -7.94 10.69
N ILE A 291 -16.24 -6.99 11.02
CA ILE A 291 -16.66 -5.90 10.15
C ILE A 291 -16.53 -4.56 10.86
N LYS A 292 -16.53 -3.49 10.07
CA LYS A 292 -16.72 -2.12 10.57
C LYS A 292 -17.63 -1.35 9.64
N ARG A 293 -18.36 -0.38 10.18
CA ARG A 293 -19.11 0.57 9.37
C ARG A 293 -18.14 1.38 8.50
N LYS A 294 -18.50 1.59 7.24
CA LYS A 294 -17.86 2.61 6.42
C LYS A 294 -18.16 3.93 7.10
N SER A 295 -17.16 4.55 7.70
CA SER A 295 -17.31 5.87 8.26
C SER A 295 -17.82 6.78 7.15
N SER A 296 -18.94 7.48 7.36
CA SER A 296 -19.47 8.52 6.47
C SER A 296 -18.59 9.78 6.49
N VAL A 297 -17.28 9.59 6.58
CA VAL A 297 -16.31 10.66 6.48
C VAL A 297 -16.21 10.99 4.99
N GLN A 298 -17.23 11.70 4.49
CA GLN A 298 -16.90 12.91 3.76
C GLN A 298 -15.97 13.67 4.70
N VAL A 299 -14.67 13.63 4.42
CA VAL A 299 -13.84 14.75 4.84
C VAL A 299 -14.45 15.93 4.11
N ASP A 300 -15.24 16.74 4.81
CA ASP A 300 -15.55 18.09 4.35
C ASP A 300 -14.19 18.78 4.22
N LEU A 301 -13.64 18.75 3.00
CA LEU A 301 -12.45 19.50 2.61
C LEU A 301 -12.77 21.00 2.45
N ASP A 302 -13.93 21.45 2.93
CA ASP A 302 -14.33 22.86 2.93
C ASP A 302 -13.68 23.69 4.05
N VAL A 303 -12.77 23.10 4.84
CA VAL A 303 -11.95 23.85 5.80
C VAL A 303 -10.48 23.40 5.73
N LEU A 304 -9.76 23.88 4.72
CA LEU A 304 -8.33 24.24 4.81
C LEU A 304 -7.88 25.10 3.62
#